data_AF-A0A345ILM4-F1
#
_entry.id   AF-A0A345ILM4-F1
#
_cell.length_a   1.000
_cell.length_b   1.000
_cell.length_c   1.000
_cell.angle_alpha   90.00
_cell.angle_beta   90.00
_cell.angle_gamma   90.00
#
_symmetry.space_group_name_H-M   'P 1'
#
loop_
_entity.id
_entity.type
_entity.pdbx_description
1 polymer ?
#
loop_
_entity_poly.entity_id
_entity_poly.type
_entity_poly.pdbx_seq_one_letter_code
_entity_poly.pdbx_strand_id
1 'polypeptide(L)'
;MTIPFVEGFFMDASQGRHNELNVVRLALQQGWGDDQAERVLAEADAGTLPWEDESTFESWDDLVKDAVDFLNSKAPEGLEYTSTDGADWGLYPASDE
;
A
#
# COMPACT_ATOMS: atom_id res chain seq x y z
N MET A 1 21.80 11.56 -0.19
CA MET A 1 20.84 11.87 0.88
C MET A 1 20.12 10.55 1.16
N THR A 2 20.48 9.89 2.25
CA THR A 2 20.01 8.52 2.56
C THR A 2 18.66 8.63 3.23
N ILE A 3 17.62 8.03 2.62
CA ILE A 3 16.27 7.98 3.18
C ILE A 3 16.32 7.10 4.44
N PRO A 4 15.83 7.56 5.61
CA PRO A 4 15.74 6.71 6.78
C PRO A 4 14.73 5.59 6.50
N PHE A 5 15.21 4.35 6.44
CA PHE A 5 14.39 3.15 6.44
C PHE A 5 13.58 3.13 7.74
N VAL A 6 12.25 3.16 7.65
CA VAL A 6 11.40 3.04 8.84
C VAL A 6 11.42 1.57 9.24
N GLU A 7 12.23 1.22 10.24
CA GLU A 7 12.23 -0.10 10.87
C GLU A 7 10.81 -0.40 11.42
N GLY A 8 10.14 -1.39 10.83
CA GLY A 8 8.97 -2.04 11.41
C GLY A 8 7.62 -1.32 11.23
N PHE A 9 7.24 -0.98 9.99
CA PHE A 9 5.84 -0.65 9.69
C PHE A 9 5.02 -1.95 9.59
N PHE A 10 4.63 -2.51 10.73
CA PHE A 10 3.68 -3.62 10.81
C PHE A 10 2.28 -3.02 11.01
N MET A 11 1.36 -3.31 10.10
CA MET A 11 -0.01 -2.80 10.17
C MET A 11 -0.96 -3.86 10.73
N ASP A 12 -1.82 -3.50 11.68
CA ASP A 12 -2.71 -4.43 12.40
C ASP A 12 -3.68 -5.17 11.45
N ALA A 13 -3.62 -6.51 11.45
CA ALA A 13 -4.38 -7.39 10.56
C ALA A 13 -5.92 -7.32 10.70
N SER A 14 -6.48 -6.62 11.69
CA SER A 14 -7.94 -6.42 11.78
C SER A 14 -8.46 -5.32 10.85
N GLN A 15 -7.57 -4.55 10.21
CA GLN A 15 -7.90 -3.36 9.43
C GLN A 15 -7.58 -3.46 7.93
N GLY A 16 -7.72 -4.65 7.32
CA GLY A 16 -7.28 -4.94 5.94
C GLY A 16 -7.33 -3.78 4.93
N ARG A 17 -8.51 -3.16 4.73
CA ARG A 17 -8.70 -2.03 3.79
C ARG A 17 -8.02 -0.72 4.22
N HIS A 18 -7.92 -0.44 5.52
CA HIS A 18 -7.09 0.68 6.00
C HIS A 18 -5.61 0.43 5.71
N ASN A 19 -5.17 -0.83 5.79
CA ASN A 19 -3.77 -1.18 5.57
C ASN A 19 -3.43 -1.05 4.09
N GLU A 20 -4.30 -1.52 3.20
CA GLU A 20 -4.21 -1.28 1.75
C GLU A 20 -4.17 0.22 1.41
N LEU A 21 -5.03 1.05 2.04
CA LEU A 21 -5.00 2.50 1.88
C LEU A 21 -3.65 3.11 2.32
N ASN A 22 -3.05 2.57 3.38
CA ASN A 22 -1.73 2.97 3.81
C ASN A 22 -0.63 2.53 2.83
N VAL A 23 -0.77 1.39 2.14
CA VAL A 23 0.15 0.98 1.06
C VAL A 23 0.12 1.99 -0.08
N VAL A 24 -1.08 2.34 -0.54
CA VAL A 24 -1.29 3.35 -1.59
C VAL A 24 -0.69 4.69 -1.19
N ARG A 25 -0.93 5.13 0.06
CA ARG A 25 -0.34 6.34 0.64
C ARG A 25 1.18 6.29 0.66
N LEU A 26 1.77 5.16 1.04
CA LEU A 26 3.22 4.98 1.06
C LEU A 26 3.81 5.07 -0.36
N ALA A 27 3.18 4.41 -1.34
CA ALA A 27 3.63 4.46 -2.73
C ALA A 27 3.66 5.89 -3.28
N LEU A 28 2.60 6.68 -3.05
CA LEU A 28 2.56 8.10 -3.43
C LEU A 28 3.65 8.92 -2.71
N GLN A 29 3.88 8.68 -1.42
CA GLN A 29 4.97 9.34 -0.66
C GLN A 29 6.37 9.01 -1.20
N GLN A 30 6.55 7.81 -1.77
CA GLN A 30 7.79 7.37 -2.43
C GLN A 30 7.93 7.92 -3.87
N GLY A 31 6.95 8.69 -4.35
CA GLY A 31 6.97 9.35 -5.66
C GLY A 31 6.25 8.58 -6.76
N TRP A 32 5.36 7.65 -6.42
CA TRP A 32 4.38 7.14 -7.38
C TRP A 32 3.45 8.29 -7.78
N GLY A 33 3.28 8.53 -9.07
CA GLY A 33 2.45 9.62 -9.59
C GLY A 33 1.20 9.05 -10.23
N ASP A 34 0.22 8.67 -9.40
CA ASP A 34 -1.04 8.09 -9.84
C ASP A 34 -2.24 8.95 -9.42
N ASP A 35 -2.91 9.54 -10.42
CA ASP A 35 -4.02 10.48 -10.21
C ASP A 35 -5.23 9.82 -9.53
N GLN A 36 -5.44 8.51 -9.76
CA GLN A 36 -6.53 7.76 -9.16
C GLN A 36 -6.24 7.53 -7.67
N ALA A 37 -5.02 7.16 -7.32
CA ALA A 37 -4.58 6.96 -5.95
C ALA A 37 -4.66 8.26 -5.14
N GLU A 38 -4.22 9.39 -5.72
CA GLU A 38 -4.33 10.71 -5.06
C GLU A 38 -5.79 11.07 -4.77
N ARG A 39 -6.67 10.84 -5.73
CA ARG A 39 -8.10 11.12 -5.58
C ARG A 39 -8.73 10.25 -4.49
N VAL A 40 -8.44 8.95 -4.48
CA VAL A 40 -8.98 8.03 -3.47
C VAL A 40 -8.53 8.42 -2.07
N LEU A 41 -7.26 8.77 -1.88
CA LEU A 41 -6.78 9.26 -0.58
C LEU A 41 -7.46 10.55 -0.15
N ALA A 42 -7.64 11.50 -1.06
CA ALA A 42 -8.30 12.77 -0.74
C ALA A 42 -9.75 12.56 -0.30
N GLU A 43 -10.49 11.68 -0.97
CA GLU A 43 -11.87 11.35 -0.64
C GLU A 43 -11.97 10.48 0.64
N ALA A 44 -10.98 9.62 0.92
CA ALA A 44 -10.88 8.86 2.17
C ALA A 44 -10.58 9.77 3.38
N ASP A 45 -9.64 10.71 3.24
CA ASP A 45 -9.30 11.69 4.28
C ASP A 45 -10.46 12.68 4.56
N ALA A 46 -11.28 12.97 3.55
CA ALA A 46 -12.52 13.73 3.70
C ALA A 46 -13.64 12.94 4.40
N GLY A 47 -13.48 11.62 4.61
CA GLY A 47 -14.50 10.72 5.15
C GLY A 47 -15.72 10.58 4.23
N THR A 48 -15.58 10.95 2.96
CA THR A 48 -16.67 10.92 1.96
C THR A 48 -16.72 9.62 1.19
N LEU A 49 -15.65 8.81 1.28
CA LEU A 49 -15.49 7.60 0.51
C LEU A 49 -15.78 6.39 1.40
N PRO A 50 -16.73 5.52 1.03
CA PRO A 50 -17.00 4.27 1.75
C PRO A 50 -15.97 3.21 1.34
N TRP A 51 -14.67 3.44 1.60
CA TRP A 51 -13.58 2.52 1.19
C TRP A 51 -13.62 1.17 1.90
N GLU A 52 -14.49 1.01 2.91
CA GLU A 52 -14.81 -0.27 3.55
C GLU A 52 -15.69 -1.18 2.67
N ASP A 53 -16.30 -0.64 1.61
CA ASP A 53 -17.10 -1.41 0.66
C ASP A 53 -16.25 -1.75 -0.58
N GLU A 54 -15.97 -3.05 -0.73
CA GLU A 54 -15.23 -3.66 -1.85
C GLU A 54 -15.78 -3.28 -3.23
N SER A 55 -17.06 -2.94 -3.31
CA SER A 55 -17.73 -2.54 -4.56
C SER A 55 -17.53 -1.07 -4.93
N THR A 56 -16.95 -0.25 -4.05
CA THR A 56 -16.78 1.19 -4.26
C THR A 56 -15.84 1.49 -5.44
N PHE A 57 -14.87 0.61 -5.67
CA PHE A 57 -13.93 0.70 -6.78
C PHE A 57 -13.72 -0.69 -7.37
N GLU A 58 -14.29 -0.93 -8.55
CA GLU A 58 -14.00 -2.14 -9.35
C GLU A 58 -12.49 -2.35 -9.60
N SER A 59 -11.68 -1.31 -9.42
CA SER A 59 -10.22 -1.31 -9.59
C SER A 59 -9.42 -1.05 -8.30
N TRP A 60 -10.02 -1.18 -7.10
CA TRP A 60 -9.24 -1.01 -5.86
C TRP A 60 -8.11 -2.02 -5.76
N ASP A 61 -8.41 -3.29 -6.03
CA ASP A 61 -7.41 -4.36 -5.94
C ASP A 61 -6.29 -4.14 -6.98
N ASP A 62 -6.62 -3.62 -8.16
CA ASP A 62 -5.64 -3.21 -9.18
C ASP A 62 -4.78 -2.03 -8.70
N LEU A 63 -5.38 -1.04 -8.05
CA LEU A 63 -4.69 0.12 -7.51
C LEU A 63 -3.72 -0.25 -6.38
N VAL A 64 -4.14 -1.14 -5.48
CA VAL A 64 -3.27 -1.70 -4.43
C VAL A 64 -2.13 -2.50 -5.06
N LYS A 65 -2.43 -3.31 -6.08
CA LYS A 65 -1.42 -4.08 -6.81
C LYS A 65 -0.37 -3.17 -7.46
N ASP A 66 -0.79 -2.10 -8.15
CA ASP A 66 0.12 -1.16 -8.79
C ASP A 66 0.98 -0.41 -7.76
N ALA A 67 0.41 -0.04 -6.62
CA ALA A 67 1.15 0.55 -5.50
C ALA A 67 2.24 -0.40 -4.99
N VAL A 68 1.91 -1.68 -4.82
CA VAL A 68 2.84 -2.73 -4.37
C VAL A 68 3.94 -2.96 -5.39
N ASP A 69 3.60 -3.09 -6.68
CA ASP A 69 4.56 -3.27 -7.76
C ASP A 69 5.54 -2.07 -7.83
N PHE A 70 5.06 -0.85 -7.61
CA PHE A 70 5.91 0.33 -7.49
C PHE A 70 6.84 0.26 -6.27
N LEU A 71 6.32 -0.07 -5.09
CA LEU A 71 7.13 -0.19 -3.87
C LEU A 71 8.20 -1.28 -4.01
N ASN A 72 7.87 -2.41 -4.64
CA ASN A 72 8.81 -3.48 -4.97
C ASN A 72 9.89 -3.06 -5.96
N SER A 73 9.57 -2.20 -6.93
CA SER A 73 10.60 -1.61 -7.82
C SER A 73 11.63 -0.74 -7.07
N LYS A 74 11.32 -0.30 -5.84
CA LYS A 74 12.18 0.49 -4.97
C LYS A 74 12.75 -0.32 -3.80
N ALA A 75 12.29 -1.55 -3.61
CA ALA A 75 12.70 -2.38 -2.48
C ALA A 75 14.19 -2.74 -2.60
N PRO A 76 14.90 -2.86 -1.46
CA PRO A 76 16.25 -3.39 -1.44
C PRO A 76 16.29 -4.84 -1.92
N GLU A 77 17.44 -5.25 -2.45
CA GLU A 77 17.67 -6.65 -2.85
C GLU A 77 17.44 -7.61 -1.68
N GLY A 78 16.73 -8.71 -1.93
CA GLY A 78 16.36 -9.71 -0.93
C GLY A 78 15.14 -9.36 -0.08
N LEU A 79 14.43 -8.27 -0.40
CA LEU A 79 13.20 -7.88 0.29
C LEU A 79 12.06 -7.60 -0.71
N GLU A 80 10.83 -7.85 -0.28
CA GLU A 80 9.59 -7.62 -1.03
C GLU A 80 8.53 -6.99 -0.12
N TYR A 81 7.87 -5.94 -0.61
CA TYR A 81 6.65 -5.41 -0.04
C TYR A 81 5.48 -6.33 -0.40
N THR A 82 4.90 -6.98 0.61
CA THR A 82 3.85 -7.99 0.44
C THR A 82 2.96 -8.07 1.68
N SER A 83 1.93 -8.92 1.65
CA SER A 83 1.09 -9.23 2.80
C SER A 83 1.05 -10.72 3.09
N THR A 84 1.24 -11.11 4.35
CA THR A 84 1.23 -12.54 4.76
C THR A 84 -0.17 -13.13 4.80
N ASP A 85 -1.19 -12.32 5.09
CA ASP A 85 -2.58 -12.77 5.30
C ASP A 85 -3.61 -11.84 4.61
N GLY A 86 -3.16 -11.00 3.68
CA GLY A 86 -3.97 -9.96 3.02
C GLY A 86 -4.29 -8.75 3.90
N ALA A 87 -4.02 -8.84 5.20
CA ALA A 87 -4.30 -7.77 6.14
C ALA A 87 -3.05 -7.13 6.75
N ASP A 88 -1.96 -7.85 6.97
CA ASP A 88 -0.69 -7.26 7.45
C ASP A 88 0.18 -6.93 6.23
N TRP A 89 0.34 -5.65 5.92
CA TRP A 89 1.13 -5.18 4.77
C TRP A 89 2.46 -4.62 5.25
N GLY A 90 3.56 -5.07 4.65
CA GLY A 90 4.89 -4.65 5.07
C GLY A 90 5.99 -5.15 4.15
N LEU A 91 7.23 -4.88 4.55
CA LEU A 91 8.43 -5.22 3.82
C LEU A 91 9.03 -6.49 4.44
N TYR A 92 8.95 -7.61 3.72
CA TYR A 92 9.34 -8.94 4.17
C TYR A 92 10.56 -9.44 3.39
N PRO A 93 11.29 -10.45 3.89
CA PRO A 93 12.25 -11.17 3.06
C PRO A 93 11.56 -11.62 1.77
N ALA A 94 12.19 -11.35 0.63
CA ALA A 94 11.71 -11.85 -0.64
C ALA A 94 11.55 -13.37 -0.50
N SER A 95 10.39 -13.90 -0.91
CA SER A 95 10.16 -15.33 -0.83
C SER A 95 11.15 -16.01 -1.78
N ASP A 96 12.17 -16.69 -1.23
CA ASP A 96 13.04 -17.59 -2.00
C ASP A 96 12.14 -18.67 -2.63
N GLU A 97 12.02 -18.67 -3.96
CA GLU A 97 11.52 -19.84 -4.70
C GLU A 97 12.51 -21.02 -4.63
#